data_AF-A0A222G706-F1
#
_entry.id   AF-A0A222G706-F1
#
_cell.length_a   1.000
_cell.length_b   1.000
_cell.length_c   1.000
_cell.angle_alpha   90.00
_cell.angle_beta   90.00
_cell.angle_gamma   90.00
#
_symmetry.space_group_name_H-M   'P 1'
#
loop_
_entity.id
_entity.type
_entity.pdbx_description
1 polymer ?
#
loop_
_entity_poly.entity_id
_entity_poly.type
_entity_poly.pdbx_seq_one_letter_code
_entity_poly.pdbx_strand_id
1 'polypeptide(L)'
;MKKSRKLHKLIGLVLVLPMLGWTLTGLVFFIKPGYQGAYEQLSVKKYPLSQSLTITPEENWQEIKLVKTVLGQHLLVKTNNKSEHVDPVTMLVKPEPTTLQFTTLLNDAFAINKARYGEIVSTNGLSARTSTGVDVTLHWNSLRLSQTGQDTQLINLLYQVHYLQWTPFEALNQILGIFGLVLLISLTFLGVRIYIKQRS
;
A
#
# COMPACT_ATOMS: atom_id res chain seq x y z
N MET A 1 41.81 17.85 19.49
CA MET A 1 41.12 18.64 18.45
C MET A 1 41.34 18.09 17.03
N LYS A 2 42.58 17.86 16.58
CA LYS A 2 42.87 17.24 15.25
C LYS A 2 42.17 15.89 15.03
N LYS A 3 42.19 14.98 16.02
CA LYS A 3 41.52 13.67 15.96
C LYS A 3 39.99 13.79 15.79
N SER A 4 39.33 14.66 16.57
CA SER A 4 37.88 14.91 16.46
C SER A 4 37.47 15.46 15.10
N ARG A 5 38.26 16.39 14.53
CA ARG A 5 38.01 16.92 13.18
C ARG A 5 38.17 15.85 12.10
N LYS A 6 39.20 14.99 12.19
CA LYS A 6 39.38 13.87 11.25
C LYS A 6 38.21 12.88 11.32
N LEU A 7 37.79 12.50 12.53
CA LEU A 7 36.67 11.58 12.73
C LEU A 7 35.35 12.17 12.23
N HIS A 8 35.06 13.44 12.52
CA HIS A 8 33.88 14.13 12.02
C HIS A 8 33.85 14.15 10.48
N LYS A 9 34.98 14.43 9.81
CA LYS A 9 35.08 14.39 8.35
C LYS A 9 34.84 12.99 7.78
N LEU A 10 35.39 11.96 8.40
CA LEU A 10 35.22 10.57 7.95
C LEU A 10 33.76 10.12 8.07
N ILE A 11 33.14 10.34 9.23
CA ILE A 11 31.73 10.02 9.46
C ILE A 11 30.85 10.79 8.47
N GLY A 12 31.15 12.08 8.28
CA GLY A 12 30.45 12.91 7.29
C GLY A 12 30.52 12.31 5.90
N LEU A 13 31.70 11.92 5.43
CA LEU A 13 31.89 11.31 4.10
C LEU A 13 31.08 10.02 3.93
N VAL A 14 31.04 9.16 4.95
CA VAL A 14 30.23 7.92 4.94
C VAL A 14 28.73 8.23 4.86
N LEU A 15 28.28 9.27 5.57
CA LEU A 15 26.87 9.65 5.64
C LEU A 15 26.38 10.51 4.48
N VAL A 16 27.25 11.09 3.64
CA VAL A 16 26.83 12.02 2.57
C VAL A 16 25.79 11.39 1.65
N LEU A 17 26.05 10.21 1.08
CA LEU A 17 25.13 9.58 0.14
C LEU A 17 23.80 9.15 0.80
N PRO A 18 23.81 8.43 1.95
CA PRO A 18 22.58 8.12 2.67
C PRO A 18 21.76 9.37 3.04
N MET A 19 22.42 10.43 3.52
CA MET A 19 21.73 11.66 3.91
C MET A 19 21.15 12.41 2.72
N LEU A 20 21.85 12.45 1.58
CA LEU A 20 21.29 13.02 0.35
C LEU A 20 20.07 12.23 -0.13
N GLY A 21 20.15 10.90 -0.13
CA GLY A 21 19.01 10.04 -0.45
C GLY A 21 17.83 10.29 0.49
N TRP A 22 18.10 10.35 1.80
CA TRP A 22 17.09 10.59 2.83
C TRP A 22 16.44 11.97 2.71
N THR A 23 17.20 13.04 2.47
CA THR A 23 16.65 14.41 2.33
C THR A 23 15.86 14.58 1.04
N LEU A 24 16.35 14.07 -0.08
CA LEU A 24 15.65 14.13 -1.36
C LEU A 24 14.33 13.35 -1.32
N THR A 25 14.35 12.11 -0.82
CA THR A 25 13.13 11.32 -0.64
C THR A 25 12.19 11.94 0.40
N GLY A 26 12.72 12.50 1.49
CA GLY A 26 11.95 13.23 2.48
C GLY A 26 11.23 14.46 1.90
N LEU A 27 11.87 15.19 0.99
CA LEU A 27 11.23 16.31 0.27
C LEU A 27 10.08 15.82 -0.62
N VAL A 28 10.26 14.70 -1.33
CA VAL A 28 9.17 14.10 -2.12
C VAL A 28 8.02 13.66 -1.21
N PHE A 29 8.31 13.08 -0.04
CA PHE A 29 7.29 12.67 0.93
C PHE A 29 6.58 13.84 1.62
N PHE A 30 7.22 15.00 1.65
CA PHE A 30 6.61 16.24 2.13
C PHE A 30 5.65 16.82 1.09
N ILE A 31 6.06 16.87 -0.18
CA ILE A 31 5.26 17.44 -1.29
C ILE A 31 4.15 16.46 -1.74
N LYS A 32 4.38 15.15 -1.65
CA LYS A 32 3.48 14.06 -2.03
C LYS A 32 2.91 14.14 -3.46
N PRO A 33 3.76 14.36 -4.50
CA PRO A 33 3.27 14.43 -5.87
C PRO A 33 2.67 13.08 -6.31
N GLY A 34 1.42 13.07 -6.79
CA GLY A 34 0.76 11.87 -7.31
C GLY A 34 0.32 10.83 -6.27
N TYR A 35 0.51 11.08 -4.98
CA TYR A 35 0.16 10.13 -3.90
C TYR A 35 -1.33 9.82 -3.84
N GLN A 36 -2.17 10.81 -4.14
CA GLN A 36 -3.62 10.66 -4.08
C GLN A 36 -4.09 9.50 -4.96
N GLY A 37 -3.55 9.39 -6.17
CA GLY A 37 -3.85 8.27 -7.06
C GLY A 37 -3.24 6.96 -6.55
N ALA A 38 -1.94 6.96 -6.26
CA ALA A 38 -1.20 5.75 -5.91
C ALA A 38 -1.78 4.99 -4.70
N TYR A 39 -2.39 5.73 -3.77
CA TYR A 39 -3.05 5.19 -2.57
C TYR A 39 -4.58 5.34 -2.61
N GLU A 40 -5.16 5.75 -3.74
CA GLU A 40 -6.60 5.80 -3.89
C GLU A 40 -7.17 4.39 -3.68
N GLN A 41 -8.13 4.27 -2.76
CA GLN A 41 -8.78 3.00 -2.51
C GLN A 41 -9.82 2.73 -3.60
N LEU A 42 -9.47 1.87 -4.55
CA LEU A 42 -10.44 1.32 -5.49
C LEU A 42 -11.48 0.49 -4.73
N SER A 43 -12.74 0.84 -4.89
CA SER A 43 -13.86 0.16 -4.23
C SER A 43 -14.83 -0.36 -5.27
N VAL A 44 -15.45 -1.51 -5.00
CA VAL A 44 -16.61 -1.94 -5.77
C VAL A 44 -17.73 -0.92 -5.59
N LYS A 45 -18.36 -0.53 -6.70
CA LYS A 45 -19.51 0.35 -6.66
C LYS A 45 -20.70 -0.38 -6.04
N LYS A 46 -21.36 0.29 -5.09
CA LYS A 46 -22.48 -0.27 -4.34
C LYS A 46 -23.78 0.39 -4.77
N TYR A 47 -24.84 -0.40 -4.78
CA TYR A 47 -26.19 0.05 -5.12
C TYR A 47 -27.12 -0.09 -3.92
N PRO A 48 -28.20 0.71 -3.85
CA PRO A 48 -29.22 0.54 -2.83
C PRO A 48 -29.80 -0.89 -2.81
N LEU A 49 -29.99 -1.42 -1.60
CA LEU A 49 -30.74 -2.66 -1.41
C LEU A 49 -32.19 -2.41 -1.81
N SER A 50 -32.75 -3.31 -2.61
CA SER A 50 -34.08 -3.15 -3.22
C SER A 50 -35.14 -4.11 -2.66
N GLN A 51 -34.75 -5.02 -1.78
CA GLN A 51 -35.60 -6.06 -1.21
C GLN A 51 -35.28 -6.25 0.26
N SER A 52 -36.30 -6.43 1.09
CA SER A 52 -36.13 -6.88 2.47
C SER A 52 -35.74 -8.35 2.46
N LEU A 53 -34.66 -8.69 3.16
CA LEU A 53 -34.15 -10.04 3.27
C LEU A 53 -34.06 -10.42 4.75
N THR A 54 -34.68 -11.53 5.12
CA THR A 54 -34.51 -12.11 6.46
C THR A 54 -33.28 -13.01 6.43
N ILE A 55 -32.22 -12.59 7.11
CA ILE A 55 -31.00 -13.38 7.27
C ILE A 55 -31.07 -14.04 8.64
N THR A 56 -31.01 -15.38 8.68
CA THR A 56 -30.85 -16.14 9.92
C THR A 56 -29.36 -16.42 10.09
N PRO A 57 -28.67 -15.79 11.05
CA PRO A 57 -27.25 -16.02 11.27
C PRO A 57 -26.97 -17.45 11.73
N GLU A 58 -25.84 -18.02 11.29
CA GLU A 58 -25.31 -19.25 11.89
C GLU A 58 -24.57 -18.94 13.20
N GLU A 59 -24.53 -19.90 14.14
CA GLU A 59 -23.98 -19.70 15.50
C GLU A 59 -22.51 -19.24 15.50
N ASN A 60 -21.75 -19.55 14.45
CA ASN A 60 -20.33 -19.25 14.32
C ASN A 60 -20.05 -17.88 13.63
N TRP A 61 -21.09 -17.18 13.17
CA TRP A 61 -20.92 -15.89 12.50
C TRP A 61 -20.69 -14.77 13.52
N GLN A 62 -19.63 -14.00 13.28
CA GLN A 62 -19.20 -12.88 14.11
C GLN A 62 -19.61 -11.53 13.51
N GLU A 63 -19.69 -11.43 12.18
CA GLU A 63 -20.10 -10.23 11.46
C GLU A 63 -20.93 -10.61 10.23
N ILE A 64 -21.90 -9.76 9.87
CA ILE A 64 -22.73 -9.91 8.66
C ILE A 64 -22.77 -8.58 7.93
N LYS A 65 -22.61 -8.63 6.60
CA LYS A 65 -22.68 -7.47 5.74
C LYS A 65 -23.34 -7.82 4.41
N LEU A 66 -24.55 -7.32 4.21
CA LEU A 66 -25.28 -7.42 2.94
C LEU A 66 -24.95 -6.22 2.06
N VAL A 67 -24.47 -6.46 0.85
CA VAL A 67 -24.17 -5.41 -0.15
C VAL A 67 -24.70 -5.80 -1.52
N LYS A 68 -25.04 -4.80 -2.34
CA LYS A 68 -25.42 -5.00 -3.74
C LYS A 68 -24.41 -4.32 -4.66
N THR A 69 -23.94 -5.04 -5.66
CA THR A 69 -23.12 -4.52 -6.77
C THR A 69 -23.85 -4.73 -8.10
N VAL A 70 -23.19 -4.42 -9.22
CA VAL A 70 -23.67 -4.78 -10.56
C VAL A 70 -23.84 -6.30 -10.75
N LEU A 71 -23.15 -7.12 -9.94
CA LEU A 71 -23.29 -8.59 -9.97
C LEU A 71 -24.42 -9.13 -9.09
N GLY A 72 -25.23 -8.24 -8.51
CA GLY A 72 -26.34 -8.61 -7.63
C GLY A 72 -26.00 -8.44 -6.15
N GLN A 73 -26.68 -9.21 -5.30
CA GLN A 73 -26.51 -9.14 -3.86
C GLN A 73 -25.42 -10.11 -3.37
N HIS A 74 -24.73 -9.71 -2.32
CA HIS A 74 -23.58 -10.38 -1.74
C HIS A 74 -23.74 -10.38 -0.23
N LEU A 75 -23.70 -11.56 0.38
CA LEU A 75 -23.65 -11.71 1.83
C LEU A 75 -22.20 -11.99 2.22
N LEU A 76 -21.57 -11.02 2.89
CA LEU A 76 -20.22 -11.17 3.42
C LEU A 76 -20.34 -11.45 4.91
N VAL A 77 -19.78 -12.57 5.35
CA VAL A 77 -19.82 -12.99 6.75
C VAL A 77 -18.41 -13.16 7.27
N LYS A 78 -18.26 -13.10 8.59
CA LYS A 78 -16.99 -13.37 9.24
C LYS A 78 -17.15 -14.53 10.20
N THR A 79 -16.40 -15.60 9.96
CA THR A 79 -16.41 -16.81 10.76
C THR A 79 -15.00 -17.07 11.23
N ASN A 80 -14.76 -17.20 12.54
CA ASN A 80 -13.42 -17.41 13.10
C ASN A 80 -12.36 -16.42 12.56
N ASN A 81 -12.71 -15.13 12.50
CA ASN A 81 -11.90 -14.05 11.93
C ASN A 81 -11.57 -14.16 10.42
N LYS A 82 -12.18 -15.08 9.68
CA LYS A 82 -12.04 -15.19 8.22
C LYS A 82 -13.29 -14.67 7.53
N SER A 83 -13.10 -13.91 6.45
CA SER A 83 -14.21 -13.48 5.60
C SER A 83 -14.63 -14.60 4.67
N GLU A 84 -15.94 -14.84 4.61
CA GLU A 84 -16.58 -15.76 3.68
C GLU A 84 -17.63 -15.00 2.88
N HIS A 85 -17.82 -15.41 1.63
CA HIS A 85 -18.75 -14.79 0.71
C HIS A 85 -19.82 -15.81 0.35
N VAL A 86 -21.03 -15.51 0.77
CA VAL A 86 -22.20 -16.38 0.71
C VAL A 86 -23.24 -15.73 -0.18
N ASP A 87 -24.03 -16.56 -0.86
CA ASP A 87 -25.19 -16.09 -1.59
C ASP A 87 -26.36 -15.85 -0.60
N PRO A 88 -26.94 -14.64 -0.57
CA PRO A 88 -27.96 -14.28 0.42
C PRO A 88 -29.27 -15.07 0.32
N VAL A 89 -29.52 -15.77 -0.79
CA VAL A 89 -30.76 -16.52 -1.01
C VAL A 89 -30.55 -18.00 -0.75
N THR A 90 -29.47 -18.57 -1.31
CA THR A 90 -29.19 -20.01 -1.18
C THR A 90 -28.42 -20.35 0.09
N MET A 91 -27.79 -19.37 0.74
CA MET A 91 -26.91 -19.54 1.90
C MET A 91 -25.70 -20.46 1.62
N LEU A 92 -25.37 -20.68 0.34
CA LEU A 92 -24.19 -21.42 -0.08
C LEU A 92 -23.03 -20.46 -0.38
N VAL A 93 -21.80 -20.98 -0.30
CA VAL A 93 -20.60 -20.24 -0.71
C VAL A 93 -20.79 -19.74 -2.14
N LYS A 94 -20.63 -18.43 -2.32
CA LYS A 94 -20.81 -17.80 -3.62
C LYS A 94 -19.59 -18.12 -4.49
N PRO A 95 -19.76 -18.78 -5.65
CA PRO A 95 -18.64 -19.10 -6.52
C PRO A 95 -17.97 -17.81 -7.01
N GLU A 96 -16.68 -17.91 -7.34
CA GLU A 96 -15.96 -16.80 -7.96
C GLU A 96 -16.65 -16.35 -9.25
N PRO A 97 -16.58 -15.05 -9.59
CA PRO A 97 -17.19 -14.53 -10.79
C PRO A 97 -16.54 -15.13 -12.04
N THR A 98 -17.36 -15.39 -13.05
CA THR A 98 -16.85 -15.66 -14.41
C THR A 98 -16.06 -14.46 -14.93
N THR A 99 -15.21 -14.66 -15.95
CA THR A 99 -14.45 -13.56 -16.58
C THR A 99 -15.34 -12.40 -17.00
N LEU A 100 -16.51 -12.68 -17.60
CA LEU A 100 -17.48 -11.65 -18.00
C LEU A 100 -18.00 -10.86 -16.80
N GLN A 101 -18.35 -11.54 -15.71
CA GLN A 101 -18.82 -10.90 -14.48
C GLN A 101 -17.71 -10.08 -13.81
N PHE A 102 -16.48 -10.61 -13.79
CA PHE A 102 -15.32 -9.91 -13.26
C PHE A 102 -15.05 -8.62 -14.04
N THR A 103 -15.01 -8.68 -15.37
CA THR A 103 -14.87 -7.51 -16.25
C THR A 103 -16.02 -6.51 -16.06
N THR A 104 -17.26 -6.99 -15.91
CA THR A 104 -18.42 -6.13 -15.63
C THR A 104 -18.27 -5.39 -14.30
N LEU A 105 -17.86 -6.08 -13.24
CA LEU A 105 -17.63 -5.48 -11.93
C LEU A 105 -16.52 -4.44 -11.97
N LEU A 106 -15.41 -4.73 -12.66
CA LEU A 106 -14.30 -3.80 -12.81
C LEU A 106 -14.69 -2.56 -13.59
N ASN A 107 -15.35 -2.70 -14.74
CA ASN A 107 -15.82 -1.56 -15.53
C ASN A 107 -16.77 -0.66 -14.75
N ASP A 108 -17.64 -1.23 -13.92
CA ASP A 108 -18.53 -0.46 -13.04
C ASP A 108 -17.76 0.27 -11.92
N ALA A 109 -16.71 -0.36 -11.37
CA ALA A 109 -15.83 0.29 -10.38
C ALA A 109 -14.97 1.40 -11.00
N PHE A 110 -14.43 1.19 -12.20
CA PHE A 110 -13.59 2.15 -12.92
C PHE A 110 -14.35 3.37 -13.42
N ALA A 111 -15.68 3.30 -13.53
CA ALA A 111 -16.51 4.42 -13.95
C ALA A 111 -16.32 5.69 -13.09
N ILE A 112 -15.92 5.53 -11.82
CA ILE A 112 -15.62 6.63 -10.90
C ILE A 112 -14.38 7.41 -11.33
N ASN A 113 -13.37 6.74 -11.89
CA ASN A 113 -12.10 7.34 -12.27
C ASN A 113 -11.53 6.71 -13.56
N LYS A 114 -12.23 6.93 -14.68
CA LYS A 114 -11.81 6.40 -15.99
C LYS A 114 -10.43 6.89 -16.42
N ALA A 115 -10.03 8.10 -16.02
CA ALA A 115 -8.72 8.64 -16.35
C ALA A 115 -7.57 7.82 -15.73
N ARG A 116 -7.76 7.28 -14.51
CA ARG A 116 -6.78 6.42 -13.84
C ARG A 116 -6.72 5.03 -14.44
N TYR A 117 -7.86 4.43 -14.75
CA TYR A 117 -7.93 2.99 -15.09
C TYR A 117 -8.06 2.71 -16.59
N GLY A 118 -8.48 3.65 -17.43
CA GLY A 118 -8.66 3.41 -18.86
C GLY A 118 -9.52 2.17 -19.16
N GLU A 119 -9.03 1.33 -20.06
CA GLU A 119 -9.68 0.08 -20.49
C GLU A 119 -8.97 -1.15 -19.94
N ILE A 120 -9.69 -2.28 -19.80
CA ILE A 120 -9.09 -3.56 -19.42
C ILE A 120 -8.40 -4.17 -20.65
N VAL A 121 -7.09 -4.40 -20.55
CA VAL A 121 -6.26 -4.97 -21.63
C VAL A 121 -6.18 -6.49 -21.51
N SER A 122 -6.08 -7.01 -20.29
CA SER A 122 -6.03 -8.45 -20.05
C SER A 122 -6.58 -8.83 -18.68
N THR A 123 -7.02 -10.07 -18.56
CA THR A 123 -7.50 -10.67 -17.31
C THR A 123 -6.86 -12.04 -17.11
N ASN A 124 -6.50 -12.36 -15.88
CA ASN A 124 -6.03 -13.68 -15.46
C ASN A 124 -6.67 -14.03 -14.11
N GLY A 125 -7.66 -14.92 -14.12
CA GLY A 125 -8.49 -15.21 -12.94
C GLY A 125 -9.15 -13.94 -12.41
N LEU A 126 -8.89 -13.63 -11.12
CA LEU A 126 -9.38 -12.43 -10.44
C LEU A 126 -8.43 -11.23 -10.51
N SER A 127 -7.51 -11.22 -11.47
CA SER A 127 -6.60 -10.09 -11.71
C SER A 127 -6.75 -9.53 -13.11
N ALA A 128 -6.58 -8.22 -13.27
CA ALA A 128 -6.68 -7.52 -14.54
C ALA A 128 -5.57 -6.48 -14.69
N ARG A 129 -5.11 -6.31 -15.94
CA ARG A 129 -4.20 -5.23 -16.35
C ARG A 129 -4.98 -4.20 -17.14
N THR A 130 -4.81 -2.93 -16.79
CA THR A 130 -5.42 -1.81 -17.49
C THR A 130 -4.51 -1.18 -18.54
N SER A 131 -5.07 -0.38 -19.44
CA SER A 131 -4.35 0.34 -20.49
C SER A 131 -3.43 1.45 -19.96
N THR A 132 -3.72 1.97 -18.76
CA THR A 132 -2.87 2.93 -18.05
C THR A 132 -1.74 2.24 -17.25
N GLY A 133 -1.68 0.90 -17.27
CA GLY A 133 -0.65 0.13 -16.60
C GLY A 133 -0.90 -0.12 -15.11
N VAL A 134 -2.15 0.06 -14.64
CA VAL A 134 -2.59 -0.33 -13.29
C VAL A 134 -2.98 -1.80 -13.28
N ASP A 135 -2.42 -2.55 -12.34
CA ASP A 135 -2.85 -3.91 -11.99
C ASP A 135 -3.95 -3.84 -10.95
N VAL A 136 -5.01 -4.63 -11.13
CA VAL A 136 -6.15 -4.69 -10.21
C VAL A 136 -6.45 -6.14 -9.85
N THR A 137 -6.60 -6.44 -8.57
CA THR A 137 -6.95 -7.78 -8.07
C THR A 137 -8.22 -7.73 -7.23
N LEU A 138 -9.13 -8.66 -7.48
CA LEU A 138 -10.34 -8.86 -6.68
C LEU A 138 -10.12 -9.93 -5.62
N HIS A 139 -10.27 -9.54 -4.36
CA HIS A 139 -10.32 -10.46 -3.23
C HIS A 139 -11.77 -10.87 -2.98
N TRP A 140 -12.22 -11.92 -3.69
CA TRP A 140 -13.63 -12.30 -3.78
C TRP A 140 -14.33 -12.50 -2.44
N ASN A 141 -13.69 -13.20 -1.50
CA ASN A 141 -14.27 -13.51 -0.19
C ASN A 141 -14.58 -12.27 0.68
N SER A 142 -13.94 -11.14 0.37
CA SER A 142 -14.15 -9.87 1.08
C SER A 142 -14.77 -8.79 0.20
N LEU A 143 -14.97 -9.08 -1.08
CA LEU A 143 -15.40 -8.15 -2.12
C LEU A 143 -14.58 -6.84 -2.13
N ARG A 144 -13.25 -6.99 -2.04
CA ARG A 144 -12.30 -5.86 -2.04
C ARG A 144 -11.50 -5.85 -3.32
N LEU A 145 -11.30 -4.67 -3.89
CA LEU A 145 -10.37 -4.45 -4.99
C LEU A 145 -9.07 -3.89 -4.41
N SER A 146 -7.95 -4.45 -4.82
CA SER A 146 -6.62 -3.88 -4.62
C SER A 146 -6.09 -3.42 -5.97
N GLN A 147 -5.24 -2.39 -5.95
CA GLN A 147 -4.69 -1.80 -7.16
C GLN A 147 -3.22 -1.43 -6.97
N THR A 148 -2.43 -1.53 -8.02
CA THR A 148 -1.02 -1.11 -8.03
C THR A 148 -0.68 -0.54 -9.39
N GLY A 149 -0.23 0.72 -9.41
CA GLY A 149 0.23 1.40 -10.62
C GLY A 149 1.74 1.65 -10.60
N GLN A 150 2.24 2.27 -11.67
CA GLN A 150 3.62 2.74 -11.76
C GLN A 150 3.94 3.78 -10.68
N ASP A 151 2.96 4.61 -10.33
CA ASP A 151 3.02 5.58 -9.25
C ASP A 151 3.27 4.92 -7.89
N THR A 152 2.52 3.86 -7.56
CA THR A 152 2.72 3.06 -6.34
C THR A 152 4.11 2.43 -6.31
N GLN A 153 4.59 1.90 -7.44
CA GLN A 153 5.92 1.28 -7.54
C GLN A 153 7.06 2.30 -7.32
N LEU A 154 6.96 3.47 -7.95
CA LEU A 154 7.93 4.55 -7.75
C LEU A 154 7.96 5.00 -6.29
N ILE A 155 6.78 5.20 -5.69
CA ILE A 155 6.70 5.58 -4.28
C ILE A 155 7.33 4.50 -3.38
N ASN A 156 7.05 3.22 -3.62
CA ASN A 156 7.67 2.12 -2.88
C ASN A 156 9.20 2.13 -2.99
N LEU A 157 9.74 2.45 -4.17
CA LEU A 157 11.19 2.61 -4.35
C LEU A 157 11.74 3.76 -3.51
N LEU A 158 11.06 4.92 -3.51
CA LEU A 158 11.44 6.05 -2.67
C LEU A 158 11.39 5.67 -1.18
N TYR A 159 10.39 4.88 -0.76
CA TYR A 159 10.30 4.33 0.60
C TYR A 159 11.51 3.47 0.93
N GLN A 160 11.88 2.56 0.04
CA GLN A 160 13.04 1.69 0.24
C GLN A 160 14.34 2.49 0.38
N VAL A 161 14.53 3.53 -0.44
CA VAL A 161 15.68 4.44 -0.32
C VAL A 161 15.65 5.18 1.01
N HIS A 162 14.51 5.76 1.37
CA HIS A 162 14.36 6.58 2.59
C HIS A 162 14.60 5.79 3.87
N TYR A 163 14.08 4.56 3.94
CA TYR A 163 14.19 3.69 5.12
C TYR A 163 15.37 2.72 5.08
N LEU A 164 16.31 2.90 4.14
CA LEU A 164 17.50 2.04 3.98
C LEU A 164 17.15 0.54 3.78
N GLN A 165 16.03 0.25 3.12
CA GLN A 165 15.59 -1.11 2.81
C GLN A 165 16.25 -1.61 1.51
N TRP A 166 17.59 -1.65 1.49
CA TRP A 166 18.34 -1.91 0.26
C TRP A 166 18.57 -3.40 -0.02
N THR A 167 18.33 -4.25 0.98
CA THR A 167 18.50 -5.70 0.87
C THR A 167 17.16 -6.41 1.10
N PRO A 168 17.00 -7.65 0.60
CA PRO A 168 15.81 -8.44 0.91
C PRO A 168 15.77 -8.92 2.38
N PHE A 169 16.86 -8.75 3.14
CA PHE A 169 16.96 -9.21 4.52
C PHE A 169 16.65 -8.07 5.49
N GLU A 170 15.49 -8.14 6.14
CA GLU A 170 15.02 -7.13 7.09
C GLU A 170 16.05 -6.84 8.21
N ALA A 171 16.68 -7.88 8.76
CA ALA A 171 17.69 -7.74 9.81
C ALA A 171 18.91 -6.92 9.37
N LEU A 172 19.39 -7.10 8.12
CA LEU A 172 20.52 -6.32 7.61
C LEU A 172 20.14 -4.84 7.44
N ASN A 173 18.95 -4.58 6.91
CA ASN A 173 18.44 -3.21 6.76
C ASN A 173 18.31 -2.52 8.13
N GLN A 174 17.81 -3.25 9.14
CA GLN A 174 17.68 -2.74 10.51
C GLN A 174 19.05 -2.40 11.13
N ILE A 175 20.05 -3.28 10.97
CA ILE A 175 21.42 -3.04 11.45
C ILE A 175 22.01 -1.80 10.77
N LEU A 176 21.87 -1.67 9.44
CA LEU A 176 22.33 -0.50 8.69
C LEU A 176 21.65 0.78 9.17
N GLY A 177 20.35 0.74 9.45
CA GLY A 177 19.59 1.86 10.00
C GLY A 177 20.11 2.29 11.37
N ILE A 178 20.27 1.35 12.31
CA ILE A 178 20.80 1.63 13.66
C ILE A 178 22.22 2.20 13.56
N PHE A 179 23.08 1.59 12.74
CA PHE A 179 24.44 2.05 12.54
C PHE A 179 24.48 3.48 11.98
N GLY A 180 23.65 3.78 10.98
CA GLY A 180 23.49 5.12 10.42
C GLY A 180 23.08 6.16 11.47
N LEU A 181 22.13 5.81 12.35
CA LEU A 181 21.70 6.68 13.46
C LEU A 181 22.83 6.96 14.45
N VAL A 182 23.60 5.94 14.84
CA VAL A 182 24.76 6.11 15.73
C VAL A 182 25.81 7.03 15.10
N LEU A 183 26.08 6.86 13.81
CA LEU A 183 26.97 7.75 13.06
C LEU A 183 26.45 9.19 13.02
N LEU A 184 25.15 9.40 12.79
CA LEU A 184 24.54 10.73 12.72
C LEU A 184 24.59 11.47 14.06
N ILE A 185 24.28 10.77 15.16
CA ILE A 185 24.41 11.30 16.53
C ILE A 185 25.86 11.68 16.80
N SER A 186 26.80 10.79 16.45
CA SER A 186 28.24 11.02 16.62
C SER A 186 28.72 12.23 15.80
N LEU A 187 28.27 12.36 14.56
CA LEU A 187 28.59 13.48 13.67
C LEU A 187 28.15 14.81 14.30
N THR A 188 26.90 14.85 14.80
CA THR A 188 26.28 16.03 15.43
C THR A 188 27.05 16.43 16.69
N PHE A 189 27.31 15.47 17.59
CA PHE A 189 28.06 15.72 18.82
C PHE A 189 29.48 16.23 18.54
N LEU A 190 30.19 15.60 17.61
CA LEU A 190 31.53 16.04 17.21
C LEU A 190 31.50 17.46 16.60
N GLY A 191 30.49 17.79 15.80
CA GLY A 191 30.29 19.12 15.22
C GLY A 191 30.15 20.19 16.30
N VAL A 192 29.23 19.99 17.25
CA VAL A 192 29.02 20.89 18.39
C VAL A 192 30.30 21.04 19.22
N ARG A 193 30.97 19.92 19.53
CA ARG A 193 32.23 19.94 20.30
C ARG A 193 33.33 20.73 19.59
N ILE A 194 33.45 20.62 18.27
CA ILE A 194 34.44 21.37 17.48
C ILE A 194 34.11 22.87 17.51
N TYR A 195 32.83 23.23 17.35
CA TYR A 195 32.37 24.62 17.37
C TYR A 195 32.64 25.31 18.71
N ILE A 196 32.29 24.68 19.84
CA ILE A 196 32.51 25.25 21.18
C ILE A 196 34.00 25.43 21.45
N LYS A 197 34.83 24.41 21.18
CA LYS A 197 36.29 24.46 21.43
C LYS A 197 37.07 25.38 20.48
N GLN A 198 36.43 25.87 19.43
CA GLN A 198 37.04 26.88 18.55
C GLN A 198 36.73 28.30 19.02
N ARG A 199 35.74 28.47 19.90
CA ARG A 199 35.34 29.75 20.50
C ARG A 199 35.86 29.96 21.93
N SER A 200 36.29 28.88 22.61
CA SER A 200 37.01 28.91 23.88
C SER A 200 38.51 28.79 23.66
#